data_AF-A0A0C2BU63-F1
#
_entry.id   AF-A0A0C2BU63-F1
#
_cell.length_a   1.000
_cell.length_b   1.000
_cell.length_c   1.000
_cell.angle_alpha   90.00
_cell.angle_beta   90.00
_cell.angle_gamma   90.00
#
_symmetry.space_group_name_H-M   'P 1'
#
loop_
_entity.id
_entity.type
_entity.pdbx_description
1 polymer ?
#
loop_
_entity_poly.entity_id
_entity_poly.type
_entity_poly.pdbx_seq_one_letter_code
_entity_poly.pdbx_strand_id
1 'polypeptide(L)'
;MPSPSGFSLERVRHLVAALEQELANAPADAPQVQTMKEEIATLKHMLASPDNQEGDVRERLHTVHNTFQDMTARVESEVLRDSPYIAEIGRILGLV
;
A
#
# COMPACT_ATOMS: atom_id res chain seq x y z
N MET A 1 -17.26 3.19 -21.19
CA MET A 1 -16.86 1.96 -20.47
C MET A 1 -15.34 1.99 -20.29
N PRO A 2 -14.80 2.27 -19.10
CA PRO A 2 -13.37 2.06 -18.85
C PRO A 2 -13.12 0.65 -18.30
N SER A 3 -12.12 -0.03 -18.86
CA SER A 3 -11.71 -1.42 -18.59
C SER A 3 -11.26 -1.62 -17.14
N PRO A 4 -11.62 -2.73 -16.44
CA PRO A 4 -11.37 -2.87 -15.00
C PRO A 4 -10.01 -3.52 -14.61
N SER A 5 -9.01 -3.60 -15.49
CA SER A 5 -7.82 -4.46 -15.27
C SER A 5 -6.46 -3.78 -15.50
N GLY A 6 -6.37 -2.45 -15.38
CA GLY A 6 -5.12 -1.70 -15.47
C GLY A 6 -4.68 -1.10 -14.14
N PHE A 7 -3.37 -1.02 -13.91
CA PHE A 7 -2.79 -0.18 -12.85
C PHE A 7 -3.36 1.24 -12.96
N SER A 8 -3.90 1.77 -11.86
CA SER A 8 -4.59 3.07 -11.86
C SER A 8 -4.08 3.91 -10.71
N LEU A 9 -3.41 5.03 -11.04
CA LEU A 9 -2.90 5.98 -10.05
C LEU A 9 -3.99 6.49 -9.11
N GLU A 10 -5.21 6.66 -9.60
CA GLU A 10 -6.35 7.07 -8.76
C GLU A 10 -6.68 6.01 -7.70
N ARG A 11 -6.71 4.72 -8.08
CA ARG A 11 -6.92 3.61 -7.12
C ARG A 11 -5.77 3.54 -6.11
N VAL A 12 -4.54 3.75 -6.56
CA VAL A 12 -3.37 3.82 -5.66
C VAL A 12 -3.53 4.97 -4.67
N ARG A 13 -3.94 6.16 -5.11
CA ARG A 13 -4.17 7.31 -4.23
C ARG A 13 -5.21 7.03 -3.15
N HIS A 14 -6.34 6.42 -3.53
CA HIS A 14 -7.38 6.04 -2.57
C HIS A 14 -6.86 5.02 -1.54
N LEU A 15 -6.11 4.01 -2.00
CA LEU A 15 -5.56 2.97 -1.15
C LEU A 15 -4.48 3.53 -0.18
N VAL A 16 -3.58 4.38 -0.68
CA VAL A 16 -2.56 5.06 0.12
C VAL A 16 -3.21 5.93 1.20
N ALA A 17 -4.26 6.67 0.88
CA ALA A 17 -4.98 7.48 1.86
C ALA A 17 -5.68 6.63 2.93
N ALA A 18 -6.30 5.52 2.54
CA ALA A 18 -6.94 4.59 3.49
C ALA A 18 -5.91 3.95 4.43
N LEU A 19 -4.78 3.49 3.89
CA LEU A 19 -3.68 2.93 4.67
C LEU A 19 -3.05 3.94 5.62
N GLU A 20 -2.89 5.21 5.20
CA GLU A 20 -2.39 6.28 6.06
C GLU A 20 -3.28 6.46 7.30
N GLN A 21 -4.61 6.43 7.12
CA GLN A 21 -5.58 6.53 8.22
C GLN A 21 -5.54 5.31 9.15
N GLU A 22 -5.49 4.10 8.60
CA GLU A 22 -5.37 2.86 9.38
C GLU A 22 -4.08 2.85 10.21
N LEU A 23 -2.94 3.19 9.58
CA LEU A 23 -1.65 3.27 10.25
C LEU A 23 -1.60 4.38 11.30
N ALA A 24 -2.34 5.48 11.11
CA ALA A 24 -2.46 6.53 12.13
C ALA A 24 -3.17 6.02 13.40
N ASN A 25 -4.11 5.08 13.25
CA ASN A 25 -4.79 4.42 14.37
C ASN A 25 -4.03 3.19 14.92
N ALA A 26 -3.06 2.67 14.18
CA ALA A 26 -2.24 1.53 14.60
C ALA A 26 -1.25 1.92 15.72
N PRO A 27 -0.96 1.00 16.67
CA PRO A 27 0.00 1.25 17.75
C PRO A 27 1.39 1.56 17.18
N ALA A 28 1.94 2.71 17.60
CA ALA A 28 3.21 3.23 17.11
C ALA A 28 4.46 2.46 17.59
N ASP A 29 4.29 1.48 18.48
CA ASP A 29 5.39 0.74 19.13
C ASP A 29 6.05 -0.30 18.20
N ALA A 30 5.45 -0.58 17.04
CA ALA A 30 5.99 -1.55 16.09
C ALA A 30 6.92 -0.86 15.08
N PRO A 31 8.21 -1.22 14.99
CA PRO A 31 9.15 -0.64 14.03
C PRO A 31 8.68 -0.84 12.58
N GLN A 32 7.96 -1.93 12.28
CA GLN A 32 7.42 -2.15 10.94
C GLN A 32 6.29 -1.16 10.57
N VAL A 33 5.50 -0.70 11.56
CA VAL A 33 4.46 0.32 11.35
C VAL A 33 5.11 1.67 11.01
N GLN A 34 6.24 2.00 11.62
CA GLN A 34 7.02 3.20 11.30
C GLN A 34 7.50 3.16 9.84
N THR A 35 8.13 2.06 9.43
CA THR A 35 8.57 1.85 8.04
C THR A 35 7.40 1.95 7.06
N MET A 36 6.25 1.34 7.38
CA MET A 36 5.06 1.43 6.53
C MET A 36 4.58 2.89 6.36
N LYS A 37 4.57 3.68 7.44
CA LYS A 37 4.21 5.10 7.39
C LYS A 37 5.14 5.88 6.47
N GLU A 38 6.43 5.62 6.51
CA GLU A 38 7.43 6.27 5.65
C GLU A 38 7.24 5.91 4.17
N GLU A 39 6.99 4.62 3.88
CA GLU A 39 6.73 4.15 2.52
C GLU A 39 5.44 4.74 1.93
N ILE A 40 4.36 4.81 2.73
CA ILE A 40 3.08 5.41 2.35
C ILE A 40 3.21 6.91 2.11
N ALA A 41 3.96 7.63 2.96
CA ALA A 41 4.24 9.05 2.78
C ALA A 41 5.03 9.31 1.48
N THR A 42 6.01 8.45 1.18
CA THR A 42 6.78 8.50 -0.07
C THR A 42 5.88 8.28 -1.28
N LEU A 43 5.03 7.25 -1.25
CA LEU A 43 4.05 6.96 -2.31
C LEU A 43 3.11 8.15 -2.55
N LYS A 44 2.60 8.75 -1.49
CA LYS A 44 1.74 9.95 -1.56
C LYS A 44 2.45 11.12 -2.24
N HIS A 45 3.73 11.34 -1.91
CA HIS A 45 4.54 12.39 -2.53
C HIS A 45 4.77 12.11 -4.02
N MET A 46 5.05 10.87 -4.40
CA MET A 46 5.21 10.47 -5.80
C MET A 46 3.91 10.65 -6.60
N LEU A 47 2.77 10.29 -6.03
CA LEU A 47 1.44 10.47 -6.64
C LEU A 47 0.98 11.93 -6.75
N ALA A 48 1.59 12.83 -5.95
CA ALA A 48 1.36 14.27 -6.02
C ALA A 48 2.26 14.96 -7.05
N SER A 49 3.30 14.28 -7.53
CA SER A 49 4.24 14.83 -8.49
C SER A 49 3.62 14.87 -9.90
N PRO A 50 3.74 15.97 -10.65
CA PRO A 50 3.17 16.06 -12.00
C PRO A 50 3.88 15.14 -13.01
N ASP A 51 5.12 14.75 -12.71
CA ASP A 51 5.93 13.79 -13.47
C ASP A 51 5.59 12.36 -13.03
N ASN A 52 4.30 11.99 -13.14
CA ASN A 52 3.74 10.71 -12.68
C ASN A 52 4.42 9.53 -13.39
N GLN A 53 5.59 9.10 -12.89
CA GLN A 53 6.30 7.91 -13.34
C GLN A 53 5.54 6.69 -12.81
N GLU A 54 4.53 6.22 -13.56
CA GLU A 54 3.73 5.05 -13.19
C GLU A 54 4.59 3.82 -12.85
N GLY A 55 5.76 3.69 -13.50
CA GLY A 55 6.77 2.67 -13.19
C GLY A 55 7.29 2.75 -11.76
N ASP A 56 7.76 3.92 -11.32
CA ASP A 56 8.27 4.14 -9.96
C ASP A 56 7.16 3.98 -8.91
N VAL A 57 5.95 4.47 -9.18
CA VAL A 57 4.80 4.29 -8.27
C VAL A 57 4.46 2.80 -8.13
N ARG A 58 4.50 2.04 -9.24
CA ARG A 58 4.26 0.60 -9.23
C ARG A 58 5.32 -0.16 -8.46
N GLU A 59 6.59 0.19 -8.64
CA GLU A 59 7.70 -0.42 -7.89
C GLU A 59 7.56 -0.15 -6.40
N ARG A 60 7.30 1.11 -6.01
CA ARG A 60 7.09 1.47 -4.60
C ARG A 60 5.88 0.75 -4.00
N LEU A 61 4.79 0.62 -4.76
CA LEU A 61 3.61 -0.12 -4.32
C LEU A 61 3.91 -1.62 -4.14
N HIS A 62 4.79 -2.19 -4.95
CA HIS A 62 5.28 -3.55 -4.78
C HIS A 62 6.11 -3.71 -3.50
N THR A 63 6.93 -2.72 -3.14
CA THR A 63 7.63 -2.69 -1.84
C THR A 63 6.64 -2.67 -0.68
N VAL A 64 5.64 -1.78 -0.71
CA VAL A 64 4.58 -1.72 0.30
C VAL A 64 3.86 -3.07 0.44
N HIS A 65 3.50 -3.71 -0.68
CA HIS A 65 2.89 -5.04 -0.69
C HIS A 65 3.74 -6.07 0.07
N ASN A 66 5.05 -6.13 -0.23
CA ASN A 66 5.96 -7.08 0.40
C ASN A 66 6.15 -6.81 1.89
N THR A 67 6.28 -5.54 2.29
CA THR A 67 6.36 -5.16 3.71
C THR A 67 5.08 -5.54 4.46
N PHE A 68 3.91 -5.33 3.86
CA PHE A 68 2.64 -5.71 4.47
C PHE A 68 2.52 -7.23 4.61
N GLN A 69 2.90 -7.97 3.56
CA GLN A 69 2.91 -9.43 3.59
C GLN A 69 3.87 -9.96 4.66
N ASP A 70 5.09 -9.43 4.77
CA ASP A 70 6.06 -9.81 5.81
C ASP A 70 5.53 -9.51 7.22
N MET A 71 4.89 -8.34 7.43
CA MET A 71 4.23 -8.02 8.70
C MET A 71 3.14 -9.04 9.04
N THR A 72 2.26 -9.38 8.09
CA THR A 72 1.20 -10.37 8.32
C THR A 72 1.72 -11.77 8.55
N ALA A 73 2.86 -12.13 7.98
CA ALA A 73 3.52 -13.42 8.22
C ALA A 73 4.17 -13.50 9.61
N ARG A 74 4.58 -12.36 10.17
CA ARG A 74 5.25 -12.25 11.48
C ARG A 74 4.30 -12.02 12.64
N VAL A 75 3.12 -11.45 12.40
CA VAL A 75 2.14 -11.16 13.43
C VAL A 75 1.19 -12.35 13.58
N GLU A 76 1.12 -12.95 14.78
CA GLU A 76 0.20 -14.05 15.10
C GLU A 76 -1.28 -13.60 15.17
N SER A 77 -1.56 -12.29 15.16
CA SER A 77 -2.93 -11.77 15.17
C SER A 77 -3.61 -11.88 13.81
N GLU A 78 -4.75 -12.58 13.78
CA GLU A 78 -5.63 -12.75 12.60
C GLU A 78 -6.07 -11.42 11.96
N VAL A 79 -6.13 -10.33 12.74
CA VAL A 79 -6.59 -9.00 12.28
C VAL A 79 -5.75 -8.43 11.13
N LEU A 80 -4.42 -8.60 11.18
CA LEU A 80 -3.58 -8.14 10.07
C LEU A 80 -3.56 -9.17 8.93
N ARG A 81 -3.70 -10.46 9.26
CA ARG A 81 -3.67 -11.57 8.30
C ARG A 81 -4.83 -11.54 7.31
N ASP A 82 -6.02 -11.13 7.76
CA ASP A 82 -7.22 -10.98 6.93
C ASP A 82 -7.39 -9.56 6.36
N SER A 83 -6.33 -8.75 6.41
CA SER A 83 -6.34 -7.38 5.91
C SER A 83 -6.73 -7.34 4.42
N PRO A 84 -7.83 -6.65 4.05
CA PRO A 84 -8.24 -6.53 2.65
C PRO A 84 -7.25 -5.70 1.83
N TYR A 85 -6.31 -5.00 2.49
CA TYR A 85 -5.34 -4.13 1.83
C TYR A 85 -4.31 -4.92 1.02
N ILE A 86 -3.82 -6.07 1.50
CA ILE A 86 -2.88 -6.91 0.73
C ILE A 86 -3.52 -7.35 -0.58
N ALA A 87 -4.76 -7.85 -0.50
CA ALA A 87 -5.50 -8.31 -1.67
C ALA A 87 -5.85 -7.17 -2.64
N GLU A 88 -6.16 -5.96 -2.15
CA GLU A 88 -6.38 -4.80 -3.02
C GLU A 88 -5.09 -4.29 -3.67
N ILE A 89 -3.97 -4.23 -2.93
CA ILE A 89 -2.66 -3.87 -3.48
C ILE A 89 -2.25 -4.89 -4.57
N GLY A 90 -2.40 -6.18 -4.30
CA GLY A 90 -2.13 -7.25 -5.27
C GLY A 90 -2.98 -7.11 -6.55
N ARG A 91 -4.26 -6.78 -6.42
CA ARG A 91 -5.16 -6.51 -7.56
C ARG A 91 -4.72 -5.29 -8.37
N ILE A 92 -4.27 -4.22 -7.72
CA ILE A 92 -3.76 -3.02 -8.42
C ILE A 92 -2.46 -3.33 -9.16
N LEU A 93 -1.59 -4.14 -8.57
CA LEU A 93 -0.32 -4.56 -9.17
C LEU A 93 -0.49 -5.62 -10.28
N GLY A 94 -1.65 -6.27 -10.35
CA GLY A 94 -1.94 -7.37 -11.28
C GLY A 94 -1.28 -8.69 -10.86
N LEU A 95 -1.12 -8.91 -9.55
CA LEU A 95 -0.48 -10.11 -8.98
C LEU A 95 -1.46 -11.26 -8.68
N VAL A 96 -2.78 -11.00 -8.74
CA VAL A 96 -3.87 -11.96 -8.45
C VAL A 96 -4.94 -11.95 -9.53
#